data_AF-A0A922VIW1-F1
#
_entry.id   AF-A0A922VIW1-F1
#
_cell.length_a   1.000
_cell.length_b   1.000
_cell.length_c   1.000
_cell.angle_alpha   90.00
_cell.angle_beta   90.00
_cell.angle_gamma   90.00
#
_symmetry.space_group_name_H-M   'P 1'
#
loop_
_entity.id
_entity.type
_entity.pdbx_description
1 polymer ?
#
loop_
_entity_poly.entity_id
_entity_poly.type
_entity_poly.pdbx_seq_one_letter_code
_entity_poly.pdbx_strand_id
1 'polypeptide(L)'
;AHWDLPQNLACVLAGRRRFTLFPTDQVANLYVGPIDFTLAGQPSSLADIEKPDFERYPKLAEAFDHALTAELAPGDVIYMPSLWWHAVTGLEPLGAMINYWWRDGPARMTTPMLSLKHALMTMAGLPPNEKAAWRTMFEHYLFCDDPVAHLPQGARGILGELSTEARQRLVAELSAALRP
;
A
#
# COMPACT_ATOMS: atom_id res chain seq x y z
N ALA A 1 -5.40 -11.28 5.93
CA ALA A 1 -4.39 -10.79 4.97
C ALA A 1 -4.05 -9.33 5.25
N HIS A 2 -2.83 -8.90 4.95
CA HIS A 2 -2.40 -7.49 4.97
C HIS A 2 -1.45 -7.25 3.80
N TRP A 3 -0.94 -6.02 3.64
CA TRP A 3 0.08 -5.71 2.65
C TRP A 3 1.24 -4.95 3.29
N ASP A 4 2.38 -4.99 2.61
CA ASP A 4 3.58 -4.26 2.98
C ASP A 4 3.94 -3.24 1.89
N LEU A 5 4.42 -2.07 2.29
CA LEU A 5 4.93 -1.06 1.36
C LEU A 5 6.23 -1.51 0.64
N PRO A 6 7.24 -2.11 1.30
CA PRO A 6 8.41 -2.57 0.58
C PRO A 6 8.10 -3.75 -0.35
N GLN A 7 8.93 -3.91 -1.37
CA GLN A 7 9.09 -5.18 -2.07
C GLN A 7 9.61 -6.23 -1.08
N ASN A 8 9.23 -7.51 -1.22
CA ASN A 8 9.61 -8.56 -0.27
C ASN A 8 10.02 -9.86 -0.97
N LEU A 9 11.18 -10.42 -0.59
CA LEU A 9 11.52 -11.83 -0.80
C LEU A 9 11.43 -12.55 0.55
N ALA A 10 10.46 -13.46 0.69
CA ALA A 10 10.31 -14.29 1.88
C ALA A 10 10.89 -15.68 1.61
N CYS A 11 11.90 -16.05 2.40
CA CYS A 11 12.60 -17.34 2.33
C CYS A 11 12.24 -18.20 3.53
N VAL A 12 11.79 -19.44 3.30
CA VAL A 12 11.45 -20.39 4.35
C VAL A 12 12.71 -21.11 4.81
N LEU A 13 13.03 -21.01 6.10
CA LEU A 13 14.22 -21.63 6.71
C LEU A 13 13.89 -22.94 7.44
N ALA A 14 12.70 -23.04 8.02
CA ALA A 14 12.22 -24.23 8.72
C ALA A 14 10.68 -24.29 8.73
N GLY A 15 10.14 -25.50 8.78
CA GLY A 15 8.70 -25.76 8.70
C GLY A 15 8.11 -25.47 7.29
N ARG A 16 6.83 -25.78 7.11
CA ARG A 16 6.08 -25.44 5.88
C ARG A 16 5.14 -24.26 6.09
N ARG A 17 4.99 -23.45 5.05
CA ARG A 17 4.16 -22.24 5.05
C ARG A 17 3.24 -22.21 3.85
N ARG A 18 1.97 -21.88 4.04
CA ARG A 18 1.07 -21.55 2.94
C ARG A 18 0.96 -20.04 2.82
N PHE A 19 1.25 -19.53 1.63
CA PHE A 19 1.01 -18.14 1.26
C PHE A 19 -0.23 -18.08 0.37
N THR A 20 -1.14 -17.17 0.66
CA THR A 20 -2.24 -16.79 -0.24
C THR A 20 -2.12 -15.30 -0.52
N LEU A 21 -1.93 -14.95 -1.79
CA LEU A 21 -1.68 -13.59 -2.25
C LEU A 21 -2.87 -13.09 -3.07
N PHE A 22 -3.14 -11.80 -2.99
CA PHE A 22 -4.16 -11.13 -3.79
C PHE A 22 -3.58 -9.85 -4.42
N PRO A 23 -3.91 -9.56 -5.70
CA PRO A 23 -3.48 -8.33 -6.33
C PRO A 23 -4.07 -7.08 -5.65
N THR A 24 -3.45 -5.93 -5.89
CA THR A 24 -3.78 -4.66 -5.22
C THR A 24 -5.20 -4.16 -5.52
N ASP A 25 -5.72 -4.49 -6.70
CA ASP A 25 -7.08 -4.14 -7.14
C ASP A 25 -8.18 -4.88 -6.35
N GLN A 26 -7.84 -5.95 -5.62
CA GLN A 26 -8.77 -6.69 -4.76
C GLN A 26 -9.00 -6.04 -3.38
N VAL A 27 -8.40 -4.88 -3.09
CA VAL A 27 -8.58 -4.16 -1.81
C VAL A 27 -10.05 -3.98 -1.43
N ALA A 28 -10.94 -3.74 -2.40
CA ALA A 28 -12.38 -3.56 -2.18
C ALA A 28 -13.13 -4.86 -1.81
N ASN A 29 -12.51 -6.01 -2.05
CA ASN A 29 -13.08 -7.35 -1.86
C ASN A 29 -12.53 -8.04 -0.59
N LEU A 30 -11.51 -7.46 0.05
CA LEU A 30 -10.81 -8.02 1.21
C LEU A 30 -11.30 -7.51 2.57
N TYR A 31 -12.39 -6.73 2.62
CA TYR A 31 -13.01 -6.27 3.87
C TYR A 31 -12.00 -5.69 4.88
N VAL A 32 -11.20 -4.76 4.39
CA VAL A 32 -10.11 -4.14 5.16
C VAL A 32 -10.67 -3.40 6.37
N GLY A 33 -10.07 -3.63 7.54
CA GLY A 33 -10.39 -2.91 8.76
C GLY A 33 -9.93 -1.44 8.75
N PRO A 34 -10.12 -0.72 9.86
CA PRO A 34 -9.68 0.66 9.98
C PRO A 34 -8.18 0.81 9.68
N ILE A 35 -7.82 1.86 8.95
CA ILE A 35 -6.43 2.09 8.51
C ILE A 35 -5.50 2.62 9.61
N ASP A 36 -6.08 3.06 10.73
CA ASP A 36 -5.43 3.71 11.87
C ASP A 36 -5.58 2.91 13.18
N PHE A 37 -6.43 1.88 13.18
CA PHE A 37 -6.57 0.94 14.29
C PHE A 37 -6.19 -0.47 13.84
N THR A 38 -4.90 -0.80 13.99
CA THR A 38 -4.29 -2.01 13.44
C THR A 38 -3.47 -2.75 14.50
N LEU A 39 -3.36 -4.07 14.36
CA LEU A 39 -2.59 -4.91 15.28
C LEU A 39 -1.07 -4.72 15.15
N ALA A 40 -0.58 -4.47 13.93
CA ALA A 40 0.85 -4.45 13.60
C ALA A 40 1.25 -3.29 12.67
N GLY A 41 0.49 -2.19 12.68
CA GLY A 41 0.76 -0.99 11.89
C GLY A 41 0.15 -0.99 10.50
N GLN A 42 -0.03 -2.15 9.86
CA GLN A 42 -0.68 -2.27 8.55
C GLN A 42 -2.17 -2.59 8.66
N PRO A 43 -3.03 -2.01 7.79
CA PRO A 43 -4.42 -2.41 7.68
C PRO A 43 -4.52 -3.88 7.28
N SER A 44 -5.42 -4.61 7.94
CA SER A 44 -5.65 -6.03 7.70
C SER A 44 -7.10 -6.29 7.29
N SER A 45 -7.29 -7.29 6.44
CA SER A 45 -8.60 -7.92 6.21
C SER A 45 -9.21 -8.37 7.53
N LEU A 46 -10.48 -8.04 7.75
CA LEU A 46 -11.27 -8.56 8.86
C LEU A 46 -11.75 -10.00 8.60
N ALA A 47 -11.79 -10.43 7.34
CA ALA A 47 -12.13 -11.80 6.98
C ALA A 47 -10.94 -12.74 7.25
N ASP A 48 -11.26 -13.93 7.78
CA ASP A 48 -10.32 -15.04 7.91
C ASP A 48 -10.09 -15.64 6.51
N ILE A 49 -8.84 -15.62 6.05
CA ILE A 49 -8.46 -16.13 4.73
C ILE A 49 -8.22 -17.64 4.76
N GLU A 50 -7.88 -18.20 5.92
CA GLU A 50 -7.71 -19.64 6.06
C GLU A 50 -9.06 -20.36 6.16
N LYS A 51 -10.05 -19.69 6.75
CA LYS A 51 -11.43 -20.19 6.89
C LYS A 51 -12.43 -19.13 6.40
N PRO A 52 -12.53 -18.90 5.08
CA PRO A 52 -13.37 -17.84 4.54
C PRO A 52 -14.86 -18.11 4.79
N ASP A 53 -15.53 -17.12 5.38
CA ASP A 53 -16.98 -17.08 5.55
C ASP A 53 -17.58 -16.23 4.41
N PHE A 54 -17.97 -16.89 3.32
CA PHE A 54 -18.53 -16.23 2.14
C PHE A 54 -19.97 -15.75 2.36
N GLU A 55 -20.67 -16.19 3.41
CA GLU A 55 -21.98 -15.64 3.74
C GLU A 55 -21.84 -14.26 4.38
N ARG A 56 -20.90 -14.13 5.32
CA ARG A 56 -20.58 -12.84 5.97
C ARG A 56 -19.77 -11.90 5.07
N TYR A 57 -18.88 -12.45 4.25
CA TYR A 57 -17.95 -11.70 3.39
C TYR A 57 -18.10 -12.14 1.92
N PRO A 58 -19.26 -11.89 1.27
CA PRO A 58 -19.54 -12.43 -0.07
C PRO A 58 -18.58 -11.98 -1.17
N LYS A 59 -18.03 -10.76 -1.10
CA LYS A 59 -17.03 -10.28 -2.08
C LYS A 59 -15.68 -10.99 -1.97
N LEU A 60 -15.47 -11.74 -0.90
CA LEU A 60 -14.24 -12.50 -0.73
C LEU A 60 -14.15 -13.59 -1.80
N ALA A 61 -15.28 -14.09 -2.32
CA ALA A 61 -15.29 -15.01 -3.46
C ALA A 61 -14.57 -14.41 -4.68
N GLU A 62 -14.92 -13.16 -5.05
CA GLU A 62 -14.23 -12.44 -6.13
C GLU A 62 -12.74 -12.29 -5.83
N ALA A 63 -12.34 -11.94 -4.60
CA ALA A 63 -10.92 -11.86 -4.26
C ALA A 63 -10.22 -13.22 -4.47
N PHE A 64 -10.85 -14.33 -4.08
CA PHE A 64 -10.30 -15.68 -4.22
C PHE A 64 -10.19 -16.14 -5.67
N ASP A 65 -11.04 -15.64 -6.58
CA ASP A 65 -10.92 -15.92 -8.02
C ASP A 65 -9.62 -15.35 -8.62
N HIS A 66 -9.05 -14.30 -7.99
CA HIS A 66 -7.76 -13.70 -8.36
C HIS A 66 -6.61 -14.11 -7.45
N ALA A 67 -6.84 -15.01 -6.49
CA ALA A 67 -5.83 -15.38 -5.50
C ALA A 67 -4.76 -16.31 -6.08
N LEU A 68 -3.53 -16.11 -5.63
CA LEU A 68 -2.43 -17.03 -5.89
C LEU A 68 -2.01 -17.71 -4.59
N THR A 69 -2.08 -19.03 -4.54
CA THR A 69 -1.70 -19.82 -3.36
C THR A 69 -0.50 -20.70 -3.65
N ALA A 70 0.46 -20.69 -2.74
CA ALA A 70 1.64 -21.56 -2.77
C ALA A 70 1.96 -22.11 -1.39
N GLU A 71 2.32 -23.39 -1.32
CA GLU A 71 2.91 -24.00 -0.14
C GLU A 71 4.42 -24.08 -0.33
N LEU A 72 5.16 -23.54 0.63
CA LEU A 72 6.61 -23.42 0.61
C LEU A 72 7.21 -24.32 1.69
N ALA A 73 8.25 -25.05 1.30
CA ALA A 73 9.11 -25.85 2.16
C ALA A 73 10.43 -25.12 2.46
N PRO A 74 11.23 -25.61 3.43
CA PRO A 74 12.54 -25.03 3.70
C PRO A 74 13.42 -24.98 2.44
N GLY A 75 13.95 -23.80 2.13
CA GLY A 75 14.72 -23.50 0.92
C GLY A 75 13.92 -22.75 -0.15
N ASP A 76 12.59 -22.77 -0.10
CA ASP A 76 11.75 -22.05 -1.06
C ASP A 76 11.73 -20.54 -0.76
N VAL A 77 11.64 -19.75 -1.83
CA VAL A 77 11.57 -18.29 -1.79
C VAL A 77 10.37 -17.83 -2.60
N ILE A 78 9.57 -16.92 -2.04
CA ILE A 78 8.51 -16.22 -2.75
C ILE A 78 8.79 -14.73 -2.84
N TYR A 79 8.61 -14.18 -4.04
CA TYR A 79 8.58 -12.75 -4.26
C TYR A 79 7.15 -12.22 -4.08
N MET A 80 7.00 -11.23 -3.20
CA MET A 80 5.75 -10.51 -2.99
C MET A 80 5.98 -9.05 -3.42
N PRO A 81 5.32 -8.61 -4.51
CA PRO A 81 5.45 -7.23 -4.93
C PRO A 81 4.87 -6.27 -3.89
N SER A 82 5.38 -5.04 -3.88
CA SER A 82 4.88 -3.95 -3.05
C SER A 82 3.33 -3.85 -3.14
N LEU A 83 2.70 -3.66 -1.98
CA LEU A 83 1.26 -3.53 -1.79
C LEU A 83 0.43 -4.78 -2.07
N TRP A 84 1.01 -5.90 -2.52
CA TRP A 84 0.26 -7.14 -2.66
C TRP A 84 -0.23 -7.64 -1.30
N TRP A 85 -1.51 -7.97 -1.26
CA TRP A 85 -2.13 -8.51 -0.06
C TRP A 85 -1.70 -9.96 0.11
N HIS A 86 -1.35 -10.34 1.33
CA HIS A 86 -0.92 -11.69 1.62
C HIS A 86 -1.40 -12.18 2.99
N ALA A 87 -1.73 -13.47 3.06
CA ALA A 87 -1.97 -14.22 4.28
C ALA A 87 -0.98 -15.39 4.33
N VAL A 88 -0.35 -15.59 5.50
CA VAL A 88 0.66 -16.62 5.70
C VAL A 88 0.22 -17.53 6.84
N THR A 89 0.04 -18.82 6.54
CA THR A 89 -0.36 -19.84 7.50
C THR A 89 0.81 -20.79 7.76
N GLY A 90 1.10 -21.06 9.03
CA GLY A 90 2.02 -22.13 9.42
C GLY A 90 1.34 -23.49 9.31
N LEU A 91 1.94 -24.42 8.56
CA LEU A 91 1.40 -25.78 8.39
C LEU A 91 2.01 -26.79 9.37
N GLU A 92 2.97 -26.34 10.18
CA GLU A 92 3.72 -27.16 11.13
C GLU A 92 3.89 -26.41 12.47
N PRO A 93 4.11 -27.12 13.60
CA PRO A 93 4.18 -26.51 14.93
C PRO A 93 5.32 -25.51 15.12
N LEU A 94 6.39 -25.64 14.34
CA LEU A 94 7.56 -24.76 14.33
C LEU A 94 7.83 -24.32 12.90
N GLY A 95 8.12 -23.03 12.71
CA GLY A 95 8.63 -22.55 11.44
C GLY A 95 9.45 -21.28 11.59
N ALA A 96 10.43 -21.11 10.71
CA ALA A 96 11.31 -19.96 10.65
C ALA A 96 11.38 -19.44 9.21
N MET A 97 11.42 -18.12 9.05
CA MET A 97 11.55 -17.45 7.75
C MET A 97 12.44 -16.22 7.88
N ILE A 98 13.02 -15.78 6.78
CA ILE A 98 13.69 -14.49 6.64
C ILE A 98 13.09 -13.70 5.47
N ASN A 99 12.86 -12.41 5.70
CA ASN A 99 12.33 -11.50 4.69
C ASN A 99 13.42 -10.51 4.28
N TYR A 100 13.59 -10.31 2.98
CA TYR A 100 14.43 -9.24 2.43
C TYR A 100 13.52 -8.15 1.88
N TRP A 101 13.57 -6.97 2.49
CA TRP A 101 12.75 -5.82 2.14
C TRP A 101 13.54 -4.70 1.46
N TRP A 102 13.00 -4.13 0.40
CA TRP A 102 13.57 -2.96 -0.27
C TRP A 102 12.49 -2.06 -0.88
N ARG A 103 12.88 -0.84 -1.27
CA ARG A 103 12.04 0.12 -2.00
C ARG A 103 12.82 0.65 -3.20
N ASP A 104 12.16 0.75 -4.34
CA ASP A 104 12.76 1.26 -5.57
C ASP A 104 12.84 2.80 -5.59
N GLY A 105 12.02 3.47 -4.77
CA GLY A 105 11.99 4.93 -4.67
C GLY A 105 13.17 5.51 -3.87
N PRO A 106 13.49 6.81 -4.07
CA PRO A 106 14.54 7.50 -3.31
C PRO A 106 14.40 7.32 -1.80
N ALA A 107 15.52 7.04 -1.10
CA ALA A 107 15.55 6.82 0.36
C ALA A 107 14.96 7.97 1.17
N ARG A 108 14.92 9.17 0.59
CA ARG A 108 14.37 10.39 1.18
C ARG A 108 12.84 10.41 1.29
N MET A 109 12.14 9.47 0.62
CA MET A 109 10.68 9.39 0.60
C MET A 109 10.13 8.71 1.85
N THR A 110 9.21 9.38 2.53
CA THR A 110 8.39 8.78 3.60
C THR A 110 7.33 7.83 3.02
N THR A 111 6.45 7.29 3.87
CA THR A 111 5.36 6.41 3.44
C THR A 111 4.24 7.21 2.74
N PRO A 112 3.74 6.76 1.56
CA PRO A 112 2.56 7.35 0.92
C PRO A 112 1.28 7.32 1.77
N MET A 113 1.25 6.52 2.84
CA MET A 113 0.15 6.53 3.81
C MET A 113 -0.09 7.90 4.46
N LEU A 114 0.95 8.72 4.60
CA LEU A 114 0.78 10.09 5.11
C LEU A 114 -0.04 10.95 4.13
N SER A 115 0.20 10.80 2.83
CA SER A 115 -0.59 11.48 1.79
C SER A 115 -2.05 11.02 1.80
N LEU A 116 -2.31 9.71 1.95
CA LEU A 116 -3.67 9.19 2.08
C LEU A 116 -4.38 9.72 3.33
N LYS A 117 -3.71 9.73 4.48
CA LYS A 117 -4.29 10.27 5.74
C LYS A 117 -4.60 11.76 5.63
N HIS A 118 -3.68 12.54 5.05
CA HIS A 118 -3.91 13.96 4.82
C HIS A 118 -5.07 14.20 3.85
N ALA A 119 -5.15 13.42 2.76
CA ALA A 119 -6.26 13.45 1.82
C ALA A 119 -7.61 13.10 2.46
N LEU A 120 -7.64 12.10 3.36
CA LEU A 120 -8.86 11.78 4.10
C LEU A 120 -9.30 12.95 4.99
N MET A 121 -8.36 13.59 5.67
CA MET A 121 -8.65 14.75 6.53
C MET A 121 -9.21 15.94 5.75
N THR A 122 -8.68 16.23 4.56
CA THR A 122 -9.03 17.45 3.81
C THR A 122 -10.09 17.24 2.73
N MET A 123 -10.25 16.02 2.21
CA MET A 123 -11.09 15.75 1.03
C MET A 123 -12.20 14.71 1.25
N ALA A 124 -12.15 13.90 2.32
CA ALA A 124 -13.16 12.84 2.50
C ALA A 124 -14.59 13.37 2.69
N GLY A 125 -14.75 14.60 3.19
CA GLY A 125 -16.05 15.25 3.39
C GLY A 125 -16.59 16.05 2.22
N LEU A 126 -15.81 16.22 1.13
CA LEU A 126 -16.21 17.11 0.03
C LEU A 126 -17.43 16.58 -0.76
N PRO A 127 -18.23 17.47 -1.38
CA PRO A 127 -19.28 17.11 -2.31
C PRO A 127 -18.78 16.22 -3.47
N PRO A 128 -19.64 15.37 -4.06
CA PRO A 128 -19.22 14.44 -5.12
C PRO A 128 -18.54 15.09 -6.33
N ASN A 129 -19.02 16.26 -6.77
CA ASN A 129 -18.42 17.00 -7.88
C ASN A 129 -17.01 17.51 -7.55
N GLU A 130 -16.77 17.94 -6.31
CA GLU A 130 -15.44 18.40 -5.87
C GLU A 130 -14.47 17.24 -5.72
N LYS A 131 -14.92 16.09 -5.17
CA LYS A 131 -14.10 14.86 -5.13
C LYS A 131 -13.70 14.40 -6.53
N ALA A 132 -14.62 14.49 -7.49
CA ALA A 132 -14.33 14.15 -8.88
C ALA A 132 -13.28 15.10 -9.48
N ALA A 133 -13.39 16.41 -9.24
CA ALA A 133 -12.39 17.38 -9.68
C ALA A 133 -11.01 17.12 -9.06
N TRP A 134 -10.94 16.87 -7.75
CA TRP A 134 -9.68 16.52 -7.08
C TRP A 134 -9.08 15.21 -7.56
N ARG A 135 -9.89 14.21 -7.91
CA ARG A 135 -9.39 12.99 -8.57
C ARG A 135 -8.66 13.32 -9.86
N THR A 136 -9.23 14.19 -10.71
CA THR A 136 -8.57 14.64 -11.94
C THR A 136 -7.26 15.38 -11.66
N MET A 137 -7.20 16.20 -10.61
CA MET A 137 -5.97 16.89 -10.22
C MET A 137 -4.88 15.90 -9.76
N PHE A 138 -5.24 14.89 -8.95
CA PHE A 138 -4.30 13.85 -8.51
C PHE A 138 -3.82 12.99 -9.69
N GLU A 139 -4.72 12.62 -10.59
CA GLU A 139 -4.38 11.90 -11.82
C GLU A 139 -3.34 12.67 -12.64
N HIS A 140 -3.58 13.96 -12.87
CA HIS A 140 -2.66 14.81 -13.62
C HIS A 140 -1.32 14.97 -12.90
N TYR A 141 -1.30 15.39 -11.62
CA TYR A 141 -0.05 15.79 -10.97
C TYR A 141 0.77 14.65 -10.33
N LEU A 142 0.17 13.51 -9.98
CA LEU A 142 0.87 12.40 -9.31
C LEU A 142 1.05 11.15 -10.15
N PHE A 143 0.15 10.88 -11.09
CA PHE A 143 0.12 9.61 -11.82
C PHE A 143 0.49 9.74 -13.31
N CYS A 144 0.59 10.98 -13.83
CA CYS A 144 1.09 11.25 -15.18
C CYS A 144 2.64 11.35 -15.19
N ASP A 145 3.28 10.93 -16.30
CA ASP A 145 4.74 10.90 -16.44
C ASP A 145 5.42 12.29 -16.40
N ASP A 146 4.90 13.28 -17.14
CA ASP A 146 5.39 14.69 -17.11
C ASP A 146 4.23 15.69 -17.26
N PRO A 147 3.50 16.01 -16.16
CA PRO A 147 2.35 16.93 -16.22
C PRO A 147 2.73 18.37 -16.57
N VAL A 148 4.01 18.72 -16.44
CA VAL A 148 4.53 20.08 -16.62
C VAL A 148 5.51 20.18 -17.80
N ALA A 149 5.39 19.27 -18.77
CA ALA A 149 6.24 19.25 -19.96
C ALA A 149 6.27 20.59 -20.72
N HIS A 150 5.17 21.34 -20.66
CA HIS A 150 5.02 22.66 -21.28
C HIS A 150 5.76 23.79 -20.55
N LEU A 151 6.27 23.56 -19.34
CA LEU A 151 7.01 24.55 -18.54
C LEU A 151 8.52 24.45 -18.77
N PRO A 152 9.24 25.59 -18.90
CA PRO A 152 10.70 25.62 -18.82
C PRO A 152 11.20 24.97 -17.52
N GLN A 153 12.36 24.30 -17.55
CA GLN A 153 12.88 23.55 -16.39
C GLN A 153 12.94 24.38 -15.10
N GLY A 154 13.41 25.63 -15.18
CA GLY A 154 13.50 26.54 -14.04
C GLY A 154 12.15 27.00 -13.46
N ALA A 155 11.05 26.78 -14.17
CA ALA A 155 9.70 27.16 -13.75
C ALA A 155 8.86 25.99 -13.21
N ARG A 156 9.39 24.75 -13.18
CA ARG A 156 8.65 23.56 -12.74
C ARG A 156 8.44 23.48 -11.22
N GLY A 157 9.27 24.17 -10.42
CA GLY A 157 9.13 24.19 -8.96
C GLY A 157 9.14 22.79 -8.34
N ILE A 158 8.17 22.50 -7.46
CA ILE A 158 8.03 21.19 -6.80
C ILE A 158 7.60 20.05 -7.75
N LEU A 159 7.16 20.39 -8.97
CA LEU A 159 6.78 19.44 -10.01
C LEU A 159 7.98 19.02 -10.88
N GLY A 160 9.16 19.61 -10.65
CA GLY A 160 10.43 19.18 -11.21
C GLY A 160 11.26 18.36 -10.22
N GLU A 161 12.59 18.40 -10.35
CA GLU A 161 13.47 17.81 -9.34
C GLU A 161 13.36 18.56 -8.02
N LEU A 162 12.92 17.84 -6.97
CA LEU A 162 12.71 18.46 -5.66
C LEU A 162 14.04 18.72 -4.94
N SER A 163 14.55 19.96 -5.08
CA SER A 163 15.74 20.42 -4.37
C SER A 163 15.56 20.37 -2.84
N THR A 164 16.67 20.36 -2.11
CA THR A 164 16.67 20.39 -0.63
C THR A 164 15.92 21.61 -0.10
N GLU A 165 16.14 22.79 -0.70
CA GLU A 165 15.49 24.04 -0.31
C GLU A 165 13.99 24.01 -0.62
N ALA A 166 13.60 23.54 -1.81
CA ALA A 166 12.21 23.39 -2.19
C ALA A 166 11.47 22.44 -1.24
N ARG A 167 12.11 21.33 -0.88
CA ARG A 167 11.59 20.38 0.12
C ARG A 167 11.40 21.04 1.49
N GLN A 168 12.40 21.78 1.98
CA GLN A 168 12.32 22.44 3.29
C GLN A 168 11.16 23.45 3.33
N ARG A 169 10.98 24.23 2.27
CA ARG A 169 9.84 25.16 2.13
C ARG A 169 8.51 24.42 2.16
N LEU A 170 8.38 23.35 1.37
CA LEU A 170 7.15 22.55 1.33
C LEU A 170 6.83 21.91 2.70
N VAL A 171 7.84 21.39 3.40
CA VAL A 171 7.67 20.86 4.76
C VAL A 171 7.20 21.95 5.73
N ALA A 172 7.77 23.15 5.66
CA ALA A 172 7.39 24.27 6.52
C ALA A 172 5.94 24.73 6.25
N GLU A 173 5.57 24.85 4.97
CA GLU A 173 4.21 25.20 4.54
C GLU A 173 3.18 24.18 5.04
N LEU A 174 3.39 22.90 4.73
CA LEU A 174 2.49 21.83 5.16
C LEU A 174 2.41 21.72 6.69
N SER A 175 3.54 21.88 7.38
CA SER A 175 3.56 21.83 8.85
C SER A 175 2.82 23.00 9.49
N ALA A 176 2.87 24.19 8.89
CA ALA A 176 2.14 25.36 9.38
C ALA A 176 0.63 25.17 9.22
N ALA A 177 0.19 24.60 8.09
CA ALA A 177 -1.23 24.33 7.83
C ALA A 177 -1.86 23.29 8.77
N LEU A 178 -1.04 22.46 9.43
CA LEU A 178 -1.48 21.44 10.38
C LEU A 178 -1.46 21.92 11.85
N ARG A 179 -1.00 23.15 12.12
CA ARG A 179 -1.04 23.72 13.47
C ARG A 179 -2.43 24.31 13.74
N PRO A 180 -3.02 24.03 14.92
CA PRO A 180 -4.31 24.58 15.30
C PRO A 180 -4.27 26.09 15.52
#